data_AF-A0A959E383-F1
#
_entry.id   AF-A0A959E383-F1
#
_cell.length_a   1.000
_cell.length_b   1.000
_cell.length_c   1.000
_cell.angle_alpha   90.00
_cell.angle_beta   90.00
_cell.angle_gamma   90.00
#
_symmetry.space_group_name_H-M   'P 1'
#
loop_
_entity.id
_entity.type
_entity.pdbx_description
1 polymer ?
#
loop_
_entity_poly.entity_id
_entity_poly.type
_entity_poly.pdbx_seq_one_letter_code
_entity_poly.pdbx_strand_id
1 'polypeptide(L)' 'MKILLAILAITGLALTLIPAILVFTGKIEFATHKQLMFAGFLLWFAVAPFWMKEGGADA' A
#
# COMPACT_ATOMS: atom_id res chain seq x y z
N MET A 1 11.88 -12.09 -9.34
CA MET A 1 10.91 -10.99 -9.51
C MET A 1 9.78 -11.02 -8.47
N LYS A 2 9.36 -12.20 -8.00
CA LYS A 2 8.41 -12.39 -6.87
C LYS A 2 8.68 -11.56 -5.60
N ILE A 3 9.95 -11.40 -5.19
CA ILE A 3 10.32 -10.63 -3.98
C ILE A 3 10.04 -9.13 -4.14
N LEU A 4 10.27 -8.55 -5.32
CA LEU A 4 10.01 -7.12 -5.56
C LEU A 4 8.52 -6.81 -5.48
N LEU A 5 7.67 -7.68 -6.03
CA LEU A 5 6.21 -7.56 -5.95
C LEU A 5 5.69 -7.77 -4.52
N ALA A 6 6.27 -8.72 -3.78
CA ALA A 6 5.94 -8.93 -2.37
C ALA A 6 6.35 -7.72 -1.50
N ILE A 7 7.54 -7.14 -1.74
CA ILE A 7 7.98 -5.92 -1.06
C ILE A 7 7.02 -4.78 -1.43
N LEU A 8 6.72 -4.54 -2.70
CA LEU A 8 5.80 -3.48 -3.12
C LEU A 8 4.39 -3.64 -2.52
N ALA A 9 3.87 -4.86 -2.47
CA ALA A 9 2.61 -5.16 -1.78
C ALA A 9 2.72 -4.80 -0.28
N ILE A 10 3.66 -5.41 0.46
CA ILE A 10 3.86 -5.15 1.90
C ILE A 10 4.08 -3.66 2.17
N THR A 11 4.82 -2.96 1.30
CA THR A 11 5.08 -1.53 1.41
C THR A 11 3.80 -0.73 1.16
N GLY A 12 2.97 -1.11 0.17
CA GLY A 12 1.65 -0.52 -0.06
C GLY A 12 0.71 -0.74 1.12
N LEU A 13 0.72 -1.92 1.75
CA LEU A 13 -0.05 -2.20 2.96
C LEU A 13 0.45 -1.34 4.14
N ALA A 14 1.76 -1.29 4.35
CA ALA A 14 2.38 -0.47 5.38
C ALA A 14 2.08 1.02 5.15
N LEU A 15 2.03 1.46 3.89
CA LEU A 15 1.69 2.83 3.50
C LEU A 15 0.22 3.17 3.79
N THR A 16 -0.65 2.22 4.12
CA THR A 16 -1.99 2.53 4.66
C THR A 16 -1.97 2.76 6.18
N LEU A 17 -1.06 2.10 6.90
CA LEU A 17 -0.89 2.20 8.36
C LEU A 17 -0.05 3.42 8.77
N ILE A 18 1.02 3.71 8.03
CA ILE A 18 1.95 4.81 8.29
C ILE A 18 1.23 6.17 8.35
N PRO A 19 0.42 6.60 7.34
CA PRO A 19 -0.30 7.87 7.40
C PRO A 19 -1.38 7.90 8.49
N ALA A 20 -1.93 6.75 8.91
CA ALA A 20 -2.85 6.68 10.05
C ALA A 20 -2.12 7.00 11.36
N ILE A 21 -0.92 6.45 11.58
CA ILE A 21 -0.08 6.73 12.75
C ILE A 21 0.43 8.18 12.72
N LEU A 22 0.79 8.69 11.55
CA LEU A 22 1.28 10.07 11.38
C LEU A 22 0.19 11.13 11.62
N VAL A 23 -1.07 10.86 11.30
CA VAL A 23 -2.21 11.71 11.74
C VAL A 23 -2.46 11.60 13.22
N PHE A 24 -2.41 10.39 13.77
CA PHE A 24 -2.64 10.17 15.19
C PHE A 24 -1.59 10.91 16.06
N THR A 25 -0.37 11.03 15.56
CA THR A 25 0.71 11.81 16.20
C THR A 25 0.65 13.31 15.88
N GLY A 26 -0.34 13.79 15.14
CA GLY A 26 -0.52 15.20 14.79
C GLY A 26 0.55 15.78 13.87
N LYS A 27 1.39 14.93 13.24
CA LYS A 27 2.52 15.36 12.41
C LYS A 27 2.14 15.75 10.99
N ILE A 28 0.92 15.43 10.56
CA ILE A 28 0.37 15.80 9.25
C ILE A 28 -1.08 16.23 9.39
N GLU A 29 -1.44 17.19 8.56
CA GLU A 29 -2.80 17.72 8.45
C GLU A 29 -3.74 16.67 7.84
N PHE A 30 -5.02 16.73 8.23
CA PHE A 30 -6.05 15.77 7.80
C PHE A 30 -6.25 15.75 6.27
N ALA A 31 -5.97 16.88 5.60
CA ALA A 31 -5.96 16.98 4.14
C ALA A 31 -4.88 16.09 3.51
N THR A 32 -3.65 16.19 4.01
CA THR A 32 -2.51 15.37 3.59
C THR A 32 -2.76 13.89 3.86
N HIS A 33 -3.39 13.55 4.98
CA HIS A 33 -3.78 12.16 5.27
C HIS A 33 -4.75 11.56 4.27
N LYS A 34 -5.79 12.30 3.88
CA LYS A 34 -6.73 11.84 2.84
C LYS A 34 -6.00 11.54 1.54
N GLN A 35 -5.07 12.42 1.14
CA GLN A 35 -4.29 12.22 -0.08
C GLN A 35 -3.36 11.01 0.03
N LEU A 36 -2.67 10.81 1.16
CA LEU A 36 -1.81 9.64 1.39
C LEU A 36 -2.60 8.34 1.46
N MET A 37 -3.75 8.30 2.14
CA MET A 37 -4.63 7.13 2.17
C MET A 37 -5.13 6.79 0.77
N PHE A 38 -5.58 7.80 0.01
CA PHE A 38 -6.07 7.59 -1.35
C PHE A 38 -4.97 7.11 -2.30
N ALA A 39 -3.78 7.71 -2.20
CA ALA A 39 -2.62 7.28 -2.95
C ALA A 39 -2.22 5.84 -2.57
N GLY A 40 -2.16 5.51 -1.29
CA GLY A 40 -1.86 4.16 -0.80
C GLY A 40 -2.90 3.12 -1.24
N PHE A 41 -4.18 3.48 -1.25
CA PHE A 41 -5.26 2.65 -1.78
C PHE A 41 -5.09 2.39 -3.28
N LEU A 42 -4.86 3.42 -4.09
CA LEU A 42 -4.62 3.27 -5.53
C LEU A 42 -3.38 2.42 -5.81
N LEU A 43 -2.30 2.64 -5.03
CA LEU A 43 -1.04 1.90 -5.17
C LEU A 43 -1.23 0.42 -4.82
N TRP A 44 -1.94 0.12 -3.71
CA TRP A 44 -2.31 -1.25 -3.37
C TRP A 44 -3.22 -1.86 -4.44
N PHE A 45 -4.23 -1.15 -4.92
CA PHE A 45 -5.12 -1.66 -5.97
C PHE A 45 -4.42 -1.92 -7.29
N ALA A 46 -3.40 -1.12 -7.63
CA ALA A 46 -2.61 -1.29 -8.83
C ALA A 46 -1.57 -2.42 -8.69
N VAL A 47 -1.08 -2.71 -7.48
CA VAL A 47 0.00 -3.70 -7.24
C VAL A 47 -0.54 -5.06 -6.78
N ALA A 48 -1.56 -5.08 -5.92
CA ALA A 48 -2.14 -6.30 -5.34
C ALA A 48 -2.62 -7.35 -6.37
N PRO A 49 -3.35 -6.99 -7.45
CA PRO A 49 -3.78 -7.98 -8.43
C PRO A 49 -2.60 -8.55 -9.23
N PHE A 50 -1.52 -7.78 -9.44
CA PHE A 50 -0.31 -8.29 -10.11
C PHE A 50 0.46 -9.27 -9.22
N TRP A 51 0.49 -9.04 -7.90
CA TRP A 51 1.05 -9.99 -6.95
C TRP A 51 0.24 -11.29 -6.85
N MET A 52 -1.10 -11.20 -6.76
CA MET A 52 -1.98 -12.38 -6.67
C MET A 52 -2.01 -13.21 -7.97
N LYS A 53 -1.86 -12.57 -9.13
CA LYS A 53 -1.90 -13.25 -10.45
C LYS A 53 -0.68 -14.16 -10.70
N GLU A 54 0.47 -13.92 -10.07
CA GLU A 54 1.65 -14.80 -10.18
C GLU A 54 1.71 -15.93 -9.14
N GLY A 55 0.74 -15.99 -8.21
CA GLY A 55 0.55 -17.11 -7.28
C GLY A 55 -0.32 -18.24 -7.83
N GLY A 56 -0.89 -18.08 -9.03
CA GLY A 56 -1.77 -19.04 -9.70
C GLY A 56 -1.19 -19.59 -11.02
N ALA A 57 0.13 -19.80 -11.07
CA ALA A 57 0.82 -20.41 -12.21
C ALA A 57 1.43 -21.79 -11.87
N ASP A 58 0.89 -22.46 -10.84
CA ASP A 58 1.21 -23.86 -10.55
C ASP A 58 -0.13 -24.62 -10.57
N ALA A 59 -0.50 -25.03 -11.79
CA ALA A 59 -1.48 -26.08 -12.07
C ALA A 59 -0.85 -27.46 -11.81
#